data_AF-A0A7S0YPX9-F1
#
_entry.id   AF-A0A7S0YPX9-F1
#
_cell.length_a   1.000
_cell.length_b   1.000
_cell.length_c   1.000
_cell.angle_alpha   90.00
_cell.angle_beta   90.00
_cell.angle_gamma   90.00
#
_symmetry.space_group_name_H-M   'P 1'
#
loop_
_entity.id
_entity.type
_entity.pdbx_description
1 polymer ?
#
loop_
_entity_poly.entity_id
_entity_poly.type
_entity_poly.pdbx_seq_one_letter_code
_entity_poly.pdbx_strand_id
1 'polypeptide(L)'
;DVFALVVAPGVATFVAPTAQRRGPADVSVKFAQAGAFRPTGLSFAYTSSFEVLSVLPTAGATNGGTMAHVLGSGFPANCTAIVTGSEGTKKILATVASSTLIHVEMP
;
A
#
# COMPACT_ATOMS: atom_id res chain seq x y z
N ASP A 1 11.68 -2.02 19.77
CA ASP A 1 11.19 -0.68 20.16
C ASP A 1 11.50 0.34 19.07
N VAL A 2 10.60 1.30 18.87
CA VAL A 2 10.70 2.34 17.83
C VAL A 2 10.65 3.69 18.54
N PHE A 3 11.54 4.61 18.17
CA PHE A 3 11.51 5.98 18.70
C PHE A 3 10.49 6.81 17.91
N ALA A 4 9.59 7.48 18.63
CA ALA A 4 8.62 8.43 18.07
C ALA A 4 9.05 9.86 18.42
N LEU A 5 8.86 10.79 17.48
CA LEU A 5 9.10 12.22 17.66
C LEU A 5 7.77 12.94 17.84
N VAL A 6 7.65 13.77 18.88
CA VAL A 6 6.46 14.61 19.08
C VAL A 6 6.63 15.87 18.23
N VAL A 7 5.73 16.06 17.26
CA VAL A 7 5.77 17.19 16.30
C VAL A 7 4.89 18.34 16.79
N ALA A 8 3.81 18.04 17.52
CA ALA A 8 2.91 19.03 18.10
C ALA A 8 2.18 18.44 19.34
N PRO A 9 1.51 19.27 20.16
CA PRO A 9 0.65 18.76 21.23
C PRO A 9 -0.39 17.78 20.67
N GLY A 10 -0.32 16.52 21.11
CA GLY A 10 -1.20 15.43 20.64
C GLY A 10 -0.78 14.75 19.33
N VAL A 11 0.34 15.15 18.71
CA VAL A 11 0.83 14.56 17.45
C VAL A 11 2.25 14.03 17.63
N ALA A 12 2.40 12.72 17.48
CA ALA A 12 3.70 12.06 17.41
C ALA A 12 3.83 11.28 16.09
N THR A 13 5.00 11.37 15.48
CA THR A 13 5.34 10.65 14.24
C THR A 13 6.40 9.59 14.55
N PHE A 14 6.28 8.42 13.93
CA PHE A 14 7.28 7.37 14.02
C PHE A 14 7.38 6.66 12.66
N VAL A 15 8.52 6.03 12.40
CA VAL A 15 8.69 5.19 11.22
C VAL A 15 8.48 3.75 11.64
N ALA A 16 7.48 3.09 11.06
CA ALA A 16 7.21 1.68 11.36
C ALA A 16 8.41 0.81 10.91
N PRO A 17 8.96 -0.05 11.78
CA PRO A 17 10.07 -0.93 11.46
C PRO A 17 9.62 -2.03 10.51
N THR A 18 10.58 -2.74 9.91
CA THR A 18 10.27 -3.92 9.09
C THR A 18 9.59 -4.99 9.93
N ALA A 19 8.38 -5.39 9.54
CA ALA A 19 7.69 -6.51 10.18
C ALA A 19 8.05 -7.82 9.49
N GLN A 20 8.39 -8.84 10.29
CA GLN A 20 8.60 -10.20 9.80
C GLN A 20 7.30 -10.95 9.47
N ARG A 21 6.17 -10.51 10.04
CA ARG A 21 4.87 -11.16 9.84
C ARG A 21 3.81 -10.14 9.45
N ARG A 22 2.98 -10.55 8.50
CA ARG A 22 1.73 -9.87 8.13
C ARG A 22 0.75 -10.01 9.29
N GLY A 23 0.02 -8.94 9.62
CA GLY A 23 -1.02 -8.98 10.64
C GLY A 23 -1.12 -7.74 11.52
N PRO A 24 -2.13 -7.69 12.39
CA PRO A 24 -2.29 -6.61 13.36
C PRO A 24 -1.16 -6.68 14.40
N ALA A 25 -0.49 -5.54 14.60
CA ALA A 25 0.46 -5.32 15.68
C ALA A 25 -0.13 -4.30 16.65
N ASP A 26 -0.19 -4.64 17.92
CA ASP A 26 -0.65 -3.72 18.96
C ASP A 26 0.33 -2.56 19.11
N VAL A 27 -0.17 -1.34 18.98
CA VAL A 27 0.60 -0.12 19.19
C VAL A 27 0.56 0.22 20.66
N SER A 28 1.70 0.64 21.18
CA SER A 28 1.80 1.05 22.55
C SER A 28 2.89 2.08 22.72
N VAL A 29 2.62 3.05 23.56
CA VAL A 29 3.46 4.24 23.69
C VAL A 29 4.12 4.23 25.06
N LYS A 30 5.44 4.39 25.08
CA LYS A 30 6.22 4.59 26.30
C LYS A 30 6.78 5.99 26.31
N PHE A 31 6.40 6.78 27.30
CA PHE A 31 7.02 8.09 27.53
C PHE A 31 8.29 7.90 28.34
N ALA A 32 9.42 8.40 27.82
CA ALA A 32 10.72 8.30 28.49
C ALA A 32 10.70 8.87 29.92
N GLN A 33 9.88 9.89 30.17
CA GLN A 33 9.76 10.56 31.47
C GLN A 33 8.82 9.85 32.45
N ALA A 34 7.87 9.04 31.96
CA ALA A 34 6.83 8.45 32.81
C ALA A 34 7.06 6.96 33.13
N GLY A 35 8.06 6.32 32.49
CA GLY A 35 8.47 4.93 32.74
C GLY A 35 7.45 3.85 32.35
N ALA A 36 6.16 4.18 32.32
CA ALA A 36 5.05 3.27 32.07
C ALA A 36 4.68 3.20 30.59
N PHE A 37 4.41 1.98 30.14
CA PHE A 37 3.80 1.69 28.85
C PHE A 37 2.31 1.99 28.92
N ARG A 38 1.79 2.77 27.98
CA ARG A 38 0.37 3.02 27.83
C ARG A 38 -0.13 2.27 26.59
N PRO A 39 -0.88 1.17 26.76
CA PRO A 39 -1.53 0.52 25.63
C PRO A 39 -2.53 1.52 25.06
N THR A 40 -2.44 1.79 23.77
CA THR A 40 -3.37 2.72 23.10
C THR A 40 -4.67 2.03 22.70
N GLY A 41 -4.68 0.68 22.70
CA GLY A 41 -5.76 -0.12 22.13
C GLY A 41 -5.85 0.01 20.60
N LEU A 42 -4.85 0.62 19.96
CA LEU A 42 -4.78 0.79 18.52
C LEU A 42 -3.98 -0.37 17.92
N SER A 43 -4.52 -0.97 16.86
CA SER A 43 -3.83 -1.98 16.07
C SER A 43 -3.27 -1.36 14.79
N PHE A 44 -1.98 -1.54 14.54
CA PHE A 44 -1.34 -1.21 13.27
C PHE A 44 -1.17 -2.49 12.44
N ALA A 45 -1.82 -2.57 11.29
CA ALA A 45 -1.74 -3.75 10.45
C ALA A 45 -0.56 -3.66 9.47
N TYR A 46 0.41 -4.56 9.59
CA TYR A 46 1.45 -4.73 8.58
C TYR A 46 0.89 -5.48 7.39
N THR A 47 0.82 -4.80 6.25
CA THR A 47 0.48 -5.39 4.96
C THR A 47 1.76 -5.80 4.23
N SER A 48 1.67 -6.82 3.38
CA SER A 48 2.78 -7.11 2.46
C SER A 48 2.93 -5.96 1.49
N SER A 49 4.17 -5.56 1.24
CA SER A 49 4.48 -4.77 0.05
C SER A 49 3.99 -5.52 -1.18
N PHE A 50 3.41 -4.77 -2.12
CA PHE A 50 3.16 -5.29 -3.45
C PHE A 50 4.31 -4.88 -4.36
N GLU A 51 4.58 -5.71 -5.35
CA GLU A 51 5.60 -5.45 -6.37
C GLU A 51 4.96 -5.61 -7.74
N VAL A 52 5.24 -4.66 -8.64
CA VAL A 52 4.84 -4.76 -10.05
C VAL A 52 6.01 -5.34 -10.82
N LEU A 53 5.80 -6.50 -11.43
CA LEU A 53 6.81 -7.22 -12.21
C LEU A 53 6.75 -6.84 -13.69
N SER A 54 5.55 -6.77 -14.27
CA SER A 54 5.40 -6.51 -15.70
C SER A 54 3.99 -6.03 -16.05
N VAL A 55 3.85 -5.45 -17.24
CA VAL A 55 2.58 -5.04 -17.83
C VAL A 55 2.49 -5.61 -19.24
N LEU A 56 1.41 -6.34 -19.55
CA LEU A 56 1.18 -6.91 -20.87
C LEU A 56 -0.23 -6.59 -21.38
N PRO A 57 -0.38 -6.16 -22.65
CA PRO A 57 0.68 -5.82 -23.58
C PRO A 57 1.38 -4.50 -23.19
N THR A 58 2.65 -4.34 -23.56
CA THR A 58 3.44 -3.11 -23.33
C THR A 58 3.06 -1.98 -24.29
N ALA A 59 2.21 -2.27 -25.29
CA ALA A 59 1.69 -1.33 -26.25
C ALA A 59 0.22 -1.66 -26.55
N GLY A 60 -0.58 -0.62 -26.79
CA GLY A 60 -1.99 -0.74 -27.13
C GLY A 60 -2.37 0.23 -28.25
N ALA A 61 -3.57 0.05 -28.79
CA ALA A 61 -4.10 0.93 -29.82
C ALA A 61 -4.35 2.34 -29.26
N THR A 62 -3.94 3.37 -30.01
CA THR A 62 -4.20 4.78 -29.67
C THR A 62 -5.70 5.11 -29.58
N ASN A 63 -6.52 4.32 -30.27
CA ASN A 63 -7.98 4.45 -30.27
C ASN A 63 -8.65 3.84 -29.02
N GLY A 64 -7.89 3.28 -28.06
CA GLY A 64 -8.43 2.66 -26.85
C GLY A 64 -8.84 1.20 -27.04
N GLY A 65 -9.45 0.61 -26.00
CA GLY A 65 -10.00 -0.76 -26.02
C GLY A 65 -8.99 -1.89 -25.89
N THR A 66 -7.71 -1.60 -25.61
CA THR A 66 -6.71 -2.64 -25.38
C THR A 66 -6.81 -3.16 -23.95
N MET A 67 -7.00 -4.47 -23.79
CA MET A 67 -6.98 -5.11 -22.48
C MET A 67 -5.53 -5.25 -22.00
N ALA A 68 -5.23 -4.75 -20.80
CA ALA A 68 -3.91 -4.87 -20.20
C ALA A 68 -3.95 -5.59 -18.85
N HIS A 69 -2.88 -6.31 -18.58
CA HIS A 69 -2.66 -7.11 -17.39
C HIS A 69 -1.41 -6.61 -16.70
N VAL A 70 -1.53 -6.21 -15.44
CA VAL A 70 -0.37 -5.92 -14.61
C VAL A 70 -0.08 -7.16 -13.79
N LEU A 71 1.09 -7.74 -14.04
CA LEU A 71 1.62 -8.88 -13.31
C LEU A 71 2.51 -8.37 -12.17
N GLY A 72 2.40 -9.03 -11.02
CA GLY A 72 3.14 -8.64 -9.84
C GLY A 72 3.02 -9.66 -8.73
N SER A 73 3.31 -9.23 -7.52
CA SER A 73 3.15 -10.04 -6.32
C SER A 73 2.64 -9.19 -5.16
N GLY A 74 1.95 -9.82 -4.22
CA GLY A 74 1.49 -9.15 -2.99
C GLY A 74 0.34 -8.16 -3.19
N PHE A 75 -0.34 -8.14 -4.35
CA PHE A 75 -1.47 -7.24 -4.56
C PHE A 75 -2.60 -7.49 -3.55
N PRO A 76 -3.15 -6.43 -2.93
CA PRO A 76 -4.27 -6.58 -2.00
C PRO A 76 -5.53 -7.00 -2.77
N ALA A 77 -6.08 -8.16 -2.41
CA ALA A 77 -7.34 -8.64 -2.99
C ALA A 77 -8.47 -7.63 -2.71
N ASN A 78 -9.39 -7.49 -3.68
CA ASN A 78 -10.54 -6.57 -3.61
C ASN A 78 -10.17 -5.08 -3.53
N CYS A 79 -8.97 -4.69 -3.96
CA CYS A 79 -8.62 -3.29 -4.14
C CYS A 79 -8.77 -2.85 -5.60
N THR A 80 -9.03 -1.56 -5.77
CA THR A 80 -8.93 -0.87 -7.05
C THR A 80 -7.55 -0.27 -7.18
N ALA A 81 -6.89 -0.54 -8.31
CA ALA A 81 -5.65 0.10 -8.70
C ALA A 81 -5.96 1.23 -9.68
N ILE A 82 -5.18 2.31 -9.62
CA ILE A 82 -5.26 3.40 -10.60
C ILE A 82 -4.02 3.29 -11.46
N VAL A 83 -4.20 2.91 -12.72
CA VAL A 83 -3.12 2.88 -13.70
C VAL A 83 -3.10 4.24 -14.40
N THR A 84 -1.95 4.91 -14.34
CA THR A 84 -1.75 6.20 -14.99
C THR A 84 -0.61 6.05 -16.00
N GLY A 85 -0.86 6.44 -17.24
CA GLY A 85 0.17 6.49 -18.27
C GLY A 85 1.20 7.60 -18.03
N SER A 86 2.30 7.57 -18.77
CA SER A 86 3.38 8.56 -18.67
C SER A 86 2.93 10.01 -18.92
N GLU A 87 1.84 10.22 -19.65
CA GLU A 87 1.25 11.55 -19.88
C GLU A 87 0.37 12.06 -18.74
N GLY A 88 0.07 11.26 -17.71
CA GLY A 88 -0.68 11.72 -16.52
C GLY A 88 -2.16 12.09 -16.75
N THR A 89 -2.60 12.17 -18.00
CA THR A 89 -3.92 12.67 -18.42
C THR A 89 -5.02 11.61 -18.39
N LYS A 90 -4.68 10.34 -18.60
CA LYS A 90 -5.65 9.22 -18.57
C LYS A 90 -5.43 8.37 -17.33
N LYS A 91 -6.38 8.43 -16.39
CA LYS A 91 -6.46 7.53 -15.23
C LYS A 91 -7.41 6.39 -15.56
N ILE A 92 -6.93 5.17 -15.41
CA ILE A 92 -7.69 3.96 -15.70
C ILE A 92 -7.94 3.26 -14.37
N LEU A 93 -9.22 3.00 -14.08
CA LEU A 93 -9.61 2.18 -12.94
C LEU A 93 -9.36 0.71 -13.31
N ALA A 94 -8.53 0.05 -12.52
CA ALA A 94 -8.19 -1.34 -12.68
C ALA A 94 -8.61 -2.13 -11.44
N THR A 95 -9.00 -3.39 -11.65
CA THR A 95 -9.45 -4.27 -10.58
C THR A 95 -8.36 -5.29 -10.29
N VAL A 96 -7.94 -5.38 -9.03
CA VAL A 96 -7.03 -6.45 -8.60
C VAL A 96 -7.78 -7.77 -8.64
N ALA A 97 -7.47 -8.62 -9.63
CA ALA A 97 -8.11 -9.92 -9.80
C ALA A 97 -7.54 -10.95 -8.82
N SER A 98 -6.23 -10.88 -8.54
CA SER A 98 -5.54 -11.75 -7.59
C SER A 98 -4.32 -11.07 -7.01
N SER A 99 -3.68 -11.70 -6.02
CA SER A 99 -2.42 -11.24 -5.43
C SER A 99 -1.25 -11.10 -6.41
N THR A 100 -1.40 -11.61 -7.64
CA THR A 100 -0.39 -11.56 -8.70
C THR A 100 -0.86 -10.92 -10.00
N LEU A 101 -2.14 -10.56 -10.12
CA LEU A 101 -2.71 -10.08 -11.38
C LEU A 101 -3.72 -8.95 -11.14
N ILE A 102 -3.53 -7.86 -11.87
CA ILE A 102 -4.48 -6.75 -11.95
C ILE A 102 -5.02 -6.71 -13.38
N HIS A 103 -6.34 -6.67 -13.48
CA HIS A 103 -7.04 -6.52 -14.74
C HIS A 103 -7.28 -5.03 -15.02
N VAL A 104 -6.76 -4.54 -16.14
CA VAL A 104 -6.87 -3.14 -16.57
C VAL A 104 -7.65 -3.09 -17.87
N GLU A 105 -8.77 -2.38 -17.85
CA GLU A 105 -9.57 -2.14 -19.05
C GLU A 105 -9.22 -0.74 -19.59
N MET A 106 -8.47 -0.67 -20.69
CA MET A 106 -8.13 0.63 -21.26
C MET A 106 -9.31 1.19 -22.06
N PRO A 107 -9.78 2.41 -21.74
CA PRO A 107 -10.82 3.09 -22.51
C PRO A 107 -10.29 3.60 -23.85
#